data_AF-A0A350THX1-F1
#
_entry.id   AF-A0A350THX1-F1
#
_cell.length_a   1.000
_cell.length_b   1.000
_cell.length_c   1.000
_cell.angle_alpha   90.00
_cell.angle_beta   90.00
_cell.angle_gamma   90.00
#
_symmetry.space_group_name_H-M   'P 1'
#
loop_
_entity.id
_entity.type
_entity.pdbx_description
1 polymer ?
#
loop_
_entity_poly.entity_id
_entity_poly.type
_entity_poly.pdbx_seq_one_letter_code
_entity_poly.pdbx_strand_id
1 'polypeptide(L)' 'MTYKGYSARPEYSAEDGAFFGRLLGINDLVNFESANAEGLEEEFHKAVDDYLAFCSEIGKQPQTPTV' A
#
# COMPACT_ATOMS: atom_id res chain seq x y z
N MET A 1 -8.75 -0.87 4.08
CA MET A 1 -7.77 -0.22 4.98
C MET A 1 -7.49 1.18 4.48
N THR A 2 -7.26 2.13 5.38
CA THR A 2 -7.03 3.54 5.06
C THR A 2 -5.95 4.13 5.96
N TYR A 3 -4.96 4.82 5.39
CA TYR A 3 -3.86 5.43 6.15
C TYR A 3 -3.29 6.62 5.40
N LYS A 4 -3.08 7.75 6.09
CA LYS A 4 -2.59 9.02 5.51
C LYS A 4 -3.34 9.48 4.25
N GLY A 5 -4.63 9.18 4.15
CA GLY A 5 -5.46 9.49 2.99
C GLY A 5 -5.38 8.48 1.83
N TYR A 6 -4.50 7.48 1.92
CA TYR A 6 -4.43 6.37 0.99
C TYR A 6 -5.37 5.25 1.39
N SER A 7 -5.88 4.53 0.41
CA SER A 7 -6.78 3.40 0.62
C SER A 7 -6.24 2.18 -0.10
N ALA A 8 -6.43 1.00 0.50
CA ALA A 8 -6.14 -0.26 -0.15
C ALA A 8 -7.24 -1.30 0.13
N ARG A 9 -7.39 -2.23 -0.81
CA ARG A 9 -8.22 -3.42 -0.67
C ARG A 9 -7.29 -4.63 -0.52
N PRO A 10 -7.30 -5.29 0.66
CA PRO A 10 -6.58 -6.52 0.83
C PRO A 10 -7.31 -7.68 0.11
N GLU A 11 -6.54 -8.58 -0.45
CA GLU A 11 -6.95 -9.80 -1.14
C GLU A 11 -6.13 -10.97 -0.57
N TYR A 12 -6.67 -12.19 -0.66
CA TYR A 12 -5.98 -13.40 -0.20
C TYR A 12 -5.67 -14.30 -1.39
N SER A 13 -4.41 -14.72 -1.51
CA SER A 13 -3.97 -15.71 -2.48
C SER A 13 -3.96 -17.08 -1.81
N ALA A 14 -4.85 -17.98 -2.25
CA ALA A 14 -4.82 -19.37 -1.79
C ALA A 14 -3.62 -20.16 -2.33
N GLU A 15 -3.07 -19.74 -3.47
CA GLU A 15 -1.90 -20.38 -4.09
C GLU A 15 -0.63 -20.07 -3.31
N ASP A 16 -0.47 -18.82 -2.85
CA ASP A 16 0.70 -18.36 -2.10
C ASP A 16 0.51 -18.50 -0.56
N GLY A 17 -0.73 -18.64 -0.11
CA GLY A 17 -1.07 -18.70 1.30
C GLY A 17 -0.93 -17.36 2.02
N ALA A 18 -0.91 -16.25 1.29
CA ALA A 18 -0.62 -14.91 1.79
C ALA A 18 -1.73 -13.90 1.46
N PHE A 19 -1.82 -12.87 2.29
CA PHE A 19 -2.60 -11.68 2.00
C PHE A 19 -1.75 -10.68 1.23
N PHE A 20 -2.33 -10.01 0.26
CA PHE A 20 -1.67 -8.98 -0.52
C PHE A 20 -2.62 -7.83 -0.79
N GLY A 21 -2.08 -6.69 -1.17
CA GLY A 21 -2.89 -5.54 -1.54
C GLY A 21 -2.06 -4.49 -2.25
N ARG A 22 -2.77 -3.50 -2.78
CA ARG A 22 -2.17 -2.34 -3.43
C ARG A 22 -2.94 -1.07 -3.11
N LEU A 23 -2.23 0.05 -3.15
CA LEU A 23 -2.86 1.36 -3.04
C LEU A 23 -3.82 1.56 -4.23
N LEU A 24 -4.98 2.12 -3.92
CA LEU A 24 -6.04 2.43 -4.86
C LEU A 24 -6.05 3.93 -5.17
N GLY A 25 -6.45 4.27 -6.40
CA GLY A 25 -6.61 5.67 -6.83
C GLY A 25 -5.32 6.38 -7.23
N ILE A 26 -4.19 5.68 -7.30
CA ILE A 26 -2.90 6.21 -7.78
C ILE A 26 -2.41 5.42 -9.01
N ASN A 27 -1.57 6.04 -9.84
CA ASN A 27 -0.96 5.38 -10.99
C ASN A 27 0.32 4.62 -10.61
N ASP A 28 1.04 5.10 -9.58
CA ASP A 28 2.19 4.40 -9.02
C ASP A 28 1.77 3.03 -8.47
N LEU A 29 2.57 2.01 -8.76
CA LEU A 29 2.36 0.68 -8.22
C LEU A 29 3.01 0.59 -6.84
N VAL A 30 2.18 0.70 -5.81
CA VAL A 30 2.59 0.48 -4.42
C VAL A 30 1.78 -0.70 -3.89
N ASN A 31 2.47 -1.79 -3.58
CA ASN A 31 1.91 -3.04 -3.09
C ASN A 31 2.51 -3.40 -1.73
N PHE A 32 1.81 -4.29 -1.03
CA PHE A 32 2.20 -4.82 0.27
C PHE A 32 1.63 -6.23 0.39
N GLU A 33 2.28 -7.07 1.18
CA GLU A 33 1.88 -8.45 1.42
C GLU A 33 2.22 -8.87 2.84
N SER A 34 1.50 -9.86 3.35
CA SER A 34 1.79 -10.46 4.64
C SER A 34 1.22 -11.87 4.72
N ALA A 35 1.90 -12.76 5.46
CA ALA A 35 1.44 -14.12 5.70
C ALA A 35 0.19 -14.21 6.59
N ASN A 36 -0.20 -13.12 7.25
CA ASN A 36 -1.36 -13.09 8.13
C ASN A 36 -2.04 -11.70 8.10
N ALA A 37 -3.31 -11.67 8.52
CA ALA A 37 -4.12 -10.46 8.48
C ALA A 37 -3.63 -9.35 9.44
N GLU A 38 -2.96 -9.72 10.55
CA GLU A 38 -2.45 -8.77 11.53
C GLU A 38 -1.26 -7.97 10.97
N GLY A 39 -0.27 -8.67 10.40
CA GLY A 39 0.90 -8.04 9.77
C GLY A 39 0.57 -7.31 8.46
N LEU A 40 -0.60 -7.56 7.86
CA LEU A 40 -0.99 -6.91 6.61
C LEU A 40 -1.23 -5.40 6.79
N GLU A 41 -1.79 -4.98 7.92
CA GLU A 41 -1.99 -3.55 8.20
C GLU A 41 -0.67 -2.82 8.44
N GLU A 42 0.27 -3.48 9.13
CA GLU A 42 1.62 -2.94 9.33
C GLU A 42 2.37 -2.77 8.01
N GLU A 43 2.34 -3.79 7.14
CA GLU A 43 2.98 -3.73 5.82
C GLU A 43 2.31 -2.70 4.91
N PHE A 44 0.98 -2.53 5.02
CA PHE A 44 0.29 -1.42 4.34
C PHE A 44 0.78 -0.05 4.80
N HIS A 45 0.89 0.19 6.11
CA HIS A 45 1.38 1.47 6.64
C HIS A 45 2.82 1.75 6.19
N LYS A 46 3.69 0.73 6.24
CA LYS A 46 5.06 0.83 5.74
C LYS A 46 5.10 1.16 4.26
N ALA A 47 4.32 0.48 3.42
CA ALA A 47 4.29 0.73 1.99
C ALA A 47 3.84 2.16 1.65
N VAL A 48 2.88 2.72 2.40
CA VAL A 48 2.48 4.13 2.26
C VAL A 48 3.60 5.07 2.70
N ASP A 49 4.23 4.81 3.85
CA ASP A 49 5.33 5.64 4.36
C ASP A 49 6.54 5.62 3.42
N ASP A 50 6.90 4.45 2.90
CA ASP A 50 7.98 4.27 1.92
C ASP A 50 7.67 4.99 0.60
N TYR A 51 6.43 4.89 0.11
CA TYR A 51 6.00 5.64 -1.07
C TYR A 51 6.15 7.17 -0.90
N LEU A 52 5.74 7.69 0.26
CA LEU A 52 5.85 9.11 0.57
C LEU A 52 7.32 9.54 0.71
N ALA A 53 8.14 8.74 1.38
CA ALA A 53 9.57 8.98 1.54
C ALA A 53 10.28 8.97 0.18
N PHE A 54 10.02 7.96 -0.65
CA PHE A 54 10.55 7.84 -2.00
C PHE A 54 10.17 9.06 -2.86
N CYS A 55 8.89 9.46 -2.86
CA CYS A 55 8.44 10.66 -3.56
C CYS A 55 9.22 11.91 -3.09
N SER A 56 9.40 12.07 -1.79
CA SER A 56 10.18 13.17 -1.23
C SER A 56 11.67 13.12 -1.64
N GLU A 57 12.28 11.94 -1.67
CA GLU A 57 13.69 11.75 -2.03
C GLU A 57 13.95 12.16 -3.48
N ILE A 58 13.07 11.75 -4.40
CA ILE A 58 13.22 12.06 -5.83
C ILE A 58 12.63 13.41 -6.24
N GLY A 59 12.10 14.19 -5.28
CA GLY A 59 11.45 15.48 -5.54
C GLY A 59 10.14 15.38 -6.34
N LYS A 60 9.48 14.22 -6.31
CA LYS A 60 8.19 13.97 -6.95
C LYS A 60 7.06 14.31 -5.97
N GLN A 61 6.01 14.95 -6.45
CA GLN A 61 4.79 15.08 -5.65
C GLN A 61 4.08 13.72 -5.58
N PRO A 62 3.80 13.20 -4.37
CA PRO A 62 3.09 11.95 -4.23
C PRO A 62 1.69 12.07 -4.81
N GLN A 63 1.25 11.04 -5.52
CA GLN A 63 -0.08 11.00 -6.10
C GLN A 63 -1.11 10.82 -5.00
N THR A 64 -2.20 11.59 -5.05
CA THR A 64 -3.31 11.43 -4.12
C THR A 64 -4.45 10.67 -4.80
N PRO A 65 -5.18 9.81 -4.07
CA PRO A 65 -6.33 9.13 -4.63
C PRO A 65 -7.36 10.15 -5.09
N THR A 66 -7.66 10.15 -6.39
CA THR A 66 -8.76 10.94 -6.94
C THR A 66 -10.06 10.21 -6.57
N VAL A 67 -10.86 10.84 -5.71
CA VAL A 67 -12.15 10.28 -5.24
C VAL A 67 -13.14 10.10 -6.39
#